data_AF-X4ZM91-F1
#
_entry.id   AF-X4ZM91-F1
#
_cell.length_a   1.000
_cell.length_b   1.000
_cell.length_c   1.000
_cell.angle_alpha   90.00
_cell.angle_beta   90.00
_cell.angle_gamma   90.00
#
_symmetry.space_group_name_H-M   'P 1'
#
loop_
_entity.id
_entity.type
_entity.pdbx_description
1 polymer ?
#
loop_
_entity_poly.entity_id
_entity_poly.type
_entity_poly.pdbx_seq_one_letter_code
_entity_poly.pdbx_strand_id
1 'polypeptide(L)' 'MDIHSDSYKVAALEDQRDAVEIIQNAETRIAQLTGNPVTLIAYEKSSGPES' A
#
# COMPACT_ATOMS: atom_id res chain seq x y z
N MET A 1 11.04 -12.79 11.98
CA MET A 1 10.39 -11.72 11.20
C MET A 1 9.53 -10.99 12.21
N ASP A 2 10.02 -9.86 12.72
CA ASP A 2 9.29 -9.04 13.70
C ASP A 2 8.37 -8.12 12.90
N ILE A 3 7.07 -8.42 12.91
CA ILE A 3 6.06 -7.61 12.21
C ILE A 3 5.35 -6.81 13.29
N HIS A 4 5.67 -5.52 13.41
CA HIS A 4 5.00 -4.58 14.30
C HIS A 4 3.59 -4.26 13.78
N SER A 5 2.68 -5.22 13.89
CA SER A 5 1.32 -5.18 13.35
C SER A 5 0.44 -4.09 13.98
N ASP A 6 0.77 -3.60 15.18
CA ASP A 6 -0.03 -2.62 15.92
C ASP A 6 0.04 -1.17 15.40
N SER A 7 0.98 -0.85 14.48
CA SER A 7 1.18 0.52 13.99
C SER A 7 0.62 0.80 12.60
N TYR A 8 -0.04 -0.17 11.97
CA TYR A 8 -0.48 -0.06 10.58
C TYR A 8 -1.94 -0.47 10.47
N LYS A 9 -2.82 0.52 10.26
CA LYS A 9 -4.20 0.25 9.85
C LYS A 9 -4.22 0.12 8.32
N VAL A 10 -4.76 -0.99 7.83
CA VAL A 10 -5.08 -1.13 6.41
C VAL A 10 -6.13 -0.07 6.08
N ALA A 11 -5.78 0.86 5.18
CA ALA A 11 -6.71 1.89 4.75
C ALA A 11 -7.84 1.25 3.94
N ALA A 12 -9.09 1.53 4.31
CA ALA A 12 -10.24 1.09 3.53
C ALA A 12 -10.29 1.91 2.24
N LEU A 13 -9.90 1.30 1.12
CA LEU A 13 -9.89 1.89 -0.22
C LEU A 13 -11.30 2.01 -0.85
N GLU A 14 -12.36 1.83 -0.07
CA GLU A 14 -13.75 1.60 -0.54
C GLU A 14 -14.31 2.74 -1.41
N ASP A 15 -13.78 3.97 -1.31
CA ASP A 15 -14.19 5.14 -2.12
C ASP A 15 -13.10 5.70 -3.05
N GLN A 16 -11.94 5.03 -3.18
CA GLN A 16 -10.80 5.54 -3.96
C GLN A 16 -10.49 4.66 -5.18
N ARG A 17 -11.43 4.58 -6.13
CA ARG A 17 -11.24 3.80 -7.37
C ARG A 17 -9.95 4.19 -8.11
N ASP A 18 -9.65 5.49 -8.15
CA ASP A 18 -8.40 6.00 -8.73
C ASP A 18 -7.15 5.49 -8.00
N ALA A 19 -7.19 5.41 -6.66
CA ALA A 19 -6.07 4.89 -5.88
C ALA A 19 -5.86 3.39 -6.13
N VAL A 20 -6.95 2.61 -6.25
CA VAL A 20 -6.88 1.19 -6.58
C VAL A 20 -6.25 0.99 -7.97
N GLU A 21 -6.63 1.79 -8.96
CA GLU A 21 -6.06 1.72 -10.32
C GLU A 21 -4.56 2.07 -10.33
N ILE A 22 -4.16 3.12 -9.60
CA ILE A 22 -2.76 3.53 -9.46
C ILE A 22 -1.94 2.40 -8.81
N ILE A 23 -2.47 1.78 -7.75
CA ILE A 23 -1.80 0.67 -7.05
C ILE A 23 -1.62 -0.52 -7.99
N GLN A 24 -2.65 -0.94 -8.72
CA GLN A 24 -2.58 -2.06 -9.67
C GLN A 24 -1.59 -1.80 -10.82
N ASN A 25 -1.54 -0.56 -11.33
CA ASN A 25 -0.59 -0.19 -12.38
C ASN A 25 0.85 -0.26 -11.86
N ALA A 26 1.08 0.24 -10.64
CA ALA A 26 2.38 0.16 -9.99
C ALA A 26 2.82 -1.29 -9.74
N GLU A 27 1.94 -2.15 -9.24
CA GLU A 27 2.21 -3.59 -9.07
C GLU A 27 2.62 -4.24 -10.40
N THR A 28 1.88 -3.96 -11.47
CA THR A 28 2.17 -4.51 -12.80
C THR A 28 3.55 -4.07 -13.30
N ARG A 29 3.87 -2.77 -13.19
CA ARG A 29 5.17 -2.23 -13.61
C ARG A 29 6.32 -2.80 -12.80
N ILE A 30 6.17 -2.90 -11.48
CA ILE A 30 7.23 -3.44 -10.62
C ILE A 30 7.40 -4.93 -10.88
N ALA A 31 6.30 -5.68 -11.11
CA ALA A 31 6.37 -7.09 -11.47
C ALA A 31 7.10 -7.31 -12.80
N GLN A 32 6.86 -6.45 -13.81
CA GLN A 32 7.61 -6.47 -15.08
C GLN A 32 9.10 -6.18 -14.89
N LEU A 33 9.45 -5.23 -14.03
CA LEU A 33 10.85 -4.85 -13.76
C LEU A 33 11.61 -5.92 -12.98
N THR A 34 10.95 -6.56 -12.02
CA THR A 34 11.58 -7.52 -11.10
C THR A 34 11.44 -8.96 -11.54
N GLY A 35 10.55 -9.25 -12.50
CA GLY A 35 10.22 -10.61 -12.94
C GLY A 35 9.46 -11.44 -11.89
N ASN A 36 8.99 -10.81 -10.82
CA ASN A 36 8.33 -11.46 -9.69
C ASN A 36 6.98 -10.81 -9.41
N PRO A 37 5.95 -11.56 -8.99
CA PRO A 37 4.69 -10.96 -8.54
C PRO A 37 4.93 -10.06 -7.32
N VAL A 38 4.34 -8.87 -7.33
CA VAL A 38 4.43 -7.89 -6.24
C VAL A 38 3.03 -7.48 -5.82
N THR A 39 2.84 -7.33 -4.51
CA THR A 39 1.61 -6.78 -3.91
C THR A 39 1.95 -5.56 -3.09
N LEU A 40 1.27 -4.45 -3.33
CA LEU A 40 1.43 -3.20 -2.62
C LEU A 40 0.33 -3.07 -1.55
N ILE A 41 0.73 -2.70 -0.33
CA ILE A 41 -0.19 -2.48 0.78
C ILE A 41 -0.12 -1.00 1.15
N ALA A 42 -1.22 -0.28 0.96
CA ALA A 42 -1.36 1.09 1.44
C ALA A 42 -1.68 1.09 2.93
N TYR A 43 -0.90 1.85 3.70
CA TYR A 43 -1.12 2.05 5.13
C TYR A 43 -1.12 3.55 5.44
N GLU A 44 -2.02 3.97 6.32
CA GLU A 44 -1.96 5.30 6.91
C GLU A 44 -1.08 5.22 8.17
N LYS A 45 -0.05 6.06 8.25
CA LYS A 45 0.80 6.14 9.44
C LYS A 45 0.03 6.93 10.52
N SER A 46 -0.33 6.29 11.63
CA SER A 46 -1.00 6.96 12.77
C SER A 46 -0.07 7.81 13.64
N SER A 47 0.97 8.42 13.05
CA SER A 47 1.68 9.51 13.72
C SER A 47 0.79 10.74 13.61
N GLY A 48 0.30 11.23 14.74
CA GLY A 48 -0.58 12.40 14.84
C GLY A 48 -0.01 13.65 14.16
N PRO A 49 -0.79 14.73 14.08
CA PRO A 49 -0.38 15.96 13.41
C PRO A 49 0.87 16.52 14.11
N GLU A 50 2.03 16.39 13.48
CA GLU A 50 3.24 17.07 13.89
C GLU A 50 3.34 18.35 13.05
N SER A 51 2.81 19.41 13.67
CA SER A 51 3.06 20.87 13.58
C SER A 51 3.62 21.49 12.30
#